data_AF-A0A1I2F7H7-F1
#
_entry.id   AF-A0A1I2F7H7-F1
#
_cell.length_a   1.000
_cell.length_b   1.000
_cell.length_c   1.000
_cell.angle_alpha   90.00
_cell.angle_beta   90.00
_cell.angle_gamma   90.00
#
_symmetry.space_group_name_H-M   'P 1'
#
loop_
_entity.id
_entity.type
_entity.pdbx_description
1 polymer ?
#
loop_
_entity_poly.entity_id
_entity_poly.type
_entity_poly.pdbx_seq_one_letter_code
_entity_poly.pdbx_strand_id
1 'polypeptide(L)'
;MGNLLPDKDSVNKDGYSPEYIVLGWLDAATNFHRCYTHVITYVSQHVPGQDLRKGNPLDTGQFPIGQLHRMLIQMRREVEMLAQDMGQGRGFTKLSVRKSHKKLATHTLFLNRLTYQAQLRLDLVSRSAS
;
A
#
# COMPACT_ATOMS: atom_id res chain seq x y z
N MET A 1 32.01 -32.21 18.38
CA MET A 1 31.79 -30.84 18.91
C MET A 1 31.74 -29.89 17.72
N GLY A 2 30.59 -29.28 17.48
CA GLY A 2 30.36 -28.32 16.42
C GLY A 2 29.05 -27.60 16.70
N ASN A 3 29.07 -26.70 17.68
CA ASN A 3 27.93 -25.86 17.98
C ASN A 3 27.72 -24.92 16.80
N LEU A 4 26.73 -25.22 15.94
CA LEU A 4 26.13 -24.23 15.04
C LEU A 4 25.39 -23.22 15.92
N LEU A 5 26.13 -22.18 16.34
CA LEU A 5 25.50 -20.96 16.84
C LEU A 5 24.68 -20.36 15.70
N PRO A 6 23.40 -20.01 15.93
CA PRO A 6 22.65 -19.24 14.97
C PRO A 6 23.33 -17.88 14.77
N ASP A 7 23.49 -17.51 13.51
CA ASP A 7 24.06 -16.26 13.05
C ASP A 7 23.38 -15.07 13.74
N LYS A 8 24.13 -14.38 14.60
CA LYS A 8 23.66 -13.25 15.43
C LYS A 8 23.29 -12.02 14.60
N ASP A 9 23.50 -12.05 13.28
CA ASP A 9 23.16 -10.96 12.38
C ASP A 9 21.74 -11.04 11.78
N SER A 10 20.95 -12.09 12.09
CA SER A 10 19.61 -12.26 11.51
C SER A 10 18.51 -11.40 12.17
N VAL A 11 18.79 -10.78 13.32
CA VAL A 11 17.84 -9.93 14.03
C VAL A 11 18.09 -8.48 13.61
N ASN A 12 17.18 -7.95 12.80
CA ASN A 12 17.14 -6.51 12.53
C ASN A 12 17.06 -5.76 13.87
N LYS A 13 17.74 -4.61 14.03
CA LYS A 13 17.76 -3.84 15.30
C LYS A 13 16.37 -3.46 15.84
N ASP A 14 15.33 -3.64 15.03
CA ASP A 14 13.92 -3.40 15.34
C ASP A 14 13.18 -4.66 15.87
N GLY A 15 13.86 -5.80 16.08
CA GLY A 15 13.33 -6.99 16.75
C GLY A 15 12.48 -7.95 15.91
N TYR A 16 12.24 -7.64 14.62
CA TYR A 16 11.41 -8.48 13.74
C TYR A 16 12.25 -9.37 12.83
N SER A 17 11.86 -10.66 12.74
CA SER A 17 12.47 -11.59 11.79
C SER A 17 12.08 -11.23 10.34
N PRO A 18 12.92 -11.54 9.35
CA PRO A 18 12.59 -11.37 7.93
C PRO A 18 11.23 -11.96 7.54
N GLU A 19 10.88 -13.13 8.06
CA GLU A 19 9.62 -13.81 7.82
C GLU A 19 8.43 -12.98 8.32
N TYR A 20 8.55 -12.36 9.49
CA TYR A 20 7.52 -11.49 10.03
C TYR A 20 7.30 -10.25 9.17
N ILE A 21 8.38 -9.65 8.64
CA ILE A 21 8.29 -8.48 7.76
C ILE A 21 7.57 -8.84 6.45
N VAL A 22 7.90 -10.01 5.87
CA VAL A 22 7.26 -10.48 4.63
C VAL A 22 5.80 -10.85 4.85
N LEU A 23 5.46 -11.53 5.95
CA LEU A 23 4.08 -11.87 6.29
C LEU A 23 3.24 -10.61 6.55
N GLY A 24 3.78 -9.65 7.31
CA GLY A 24 3.11 -8.37 7.54
C GLY A 24 2.87 -7.58 6.25
N TRP A 25 3.83 -7.65 5.32
CA TRP A 25 3.65 -7.07 3.99
C TRP A 25 2.56 -7.77 3.17
N LEU A 26 2.52 -9.10 3.16
CA LEU A 26 1.50 -9.88 2.43
C LEU A 26 0.08 -9.57 2.93
N ASP A 27 -0.09 -9.48 4.25
CA ASP A 27 -1.38 -9.13 4.85
C ASP A 27 -1.77 -7.68 4.50
N ALA A 28 -0.84 -6.72 4.65
CA ALA A 28 -1.07 -5.33 4.27
C ALA A 28 -1.40 -5.19 2.77
N ALA A 29 -0.71 -5.91 1.89
CA ALA A 29 -0.96 -5.90 0.45
C ALA A 29 -2.33 -6.49 0.10
N THR A 30 -2.74 -7.57 0.78
CA THR A 30 -4.05 -8.20 0.60
C THR A 30 -5.18 -7.26 1.02
N ASN A 31 -5.05 -6.66 2.22
CA ASN A 31 -6.02 -5.70 2.75
C ASN A 31 -6.10 -4.45 1.89
N PHE A 32 -4.95 -3.95 1.44
CA PHE A 32 -4.85 -2.84 0.50
C PHE A 32 -5.57 -3.15 -0.82
N HIS A 33 -5.31 -4.31 -1.43
CA HIS A 33 -5.93 -4.70 -2.70
C HIS A 33 -7.45 -4.79 -2.57
N ARG A 34 -7.95 -5.38 -1.47
CA ARG A 34 -9.38 -5.46 -1.18
C ARG A 34 -9.99 -4.07 -1.05
N CYS A 35 -9.35 -3.19 -0.29
CA CYS A 35 -9.83 -1.82 -0.10
C CYS A 35 -9.81 -1.01 -1.41
N TYR A 36 -8.72 -1.09 -2.17
CA TYR A 36 -8.58 -0.47 -3.49
C TYR A 36 -9.70 -0.91 -4.44
N THR A 37 -9.98 -2.23 -4.51
CA THR A 37 -11.06 -2.80 -5.33
C THR A 37 -12.43 -2.29 -4.90
N HIS A 38 -12.64 -2.10 -3.60
CA HIS A 38 -13.90 -1.57 -3.11
C HIS A 38 -14.08 -0.10 -3.48
N VAL A 39 -13.05 0.73 -3.26
CA VAL A 39 -13.07 2.16 -3.59
C VAL A 39 -13.26 2.38 -5.09
N ILE A 40 -12.55 1.63 -5.95
CA ILE A 40 -12.68 1.79 -7.41
C ILE A 40 -14.07 1.38 -7.89
N THR A 41 -14.66 0.32 -7.30
CA THR A 41 -16.03 -0.11 -7.62
C THR A 41 -17.04 0.96 -7.22
N TYR A 42 -16.91 1.49 -6.00
CA TYR A 42 -17.78 2.55 -5.50
C TYR A 42 -17.73 3.80 -6.39
N VAL A 43 -16.52 4.29 -6.71
CA VAL A 43 -16.35 5.47 -7.56
C VAL A 43 -16.88 5.21 -8.98
N SER A 44 -16.64 4.03 -9.55
CA SER A 44 -17.12 3.69 -10.91
C SER A 44 -18.65 3.64 -11.00
N GLN A 45 -19.33 3.21 -9.92
CA GLN A 45 -20.79 3.20 -9.85
C GLN A 45 -21.39 4.60 -9.72
N HIS A 46 -20.71 5.52 -9.04
CA HIS A 46 -21.22 6.87 -8.77
C HIS A 46 -20.76 7.92 -9.79
N VAL A 47 -19.73 7.63 -10.59
CA VAL A 47 -19.26 8.49 -11.69
C VAL A 47 -19.10 7.66 -12.96
N PRO A 48 -20.21 7.25 -13.61
CA PRO A 48 -20.15 6.52 -14.87
C PRO A 48 -19.45 7.36 -15.94
N GLY A 49 -18.42 6.79 -16.59
CA GLY A 49 -17.67 7.43 -17.68
C GLY A 49 -16.28 7.97 -17.30
N GLN A 50 -15.87 7.90 -16.04
CA GLN A 50 -14.50 8.23 -15.65
C GLN A 50 -13.55 7.03 -15.79
N ASP A 51 -12.53 7.18 -16.64
CA ASP A 51 -11.41 6.25 -16.69
C ASP A 51 -10.46 6.53 -15.50
N LEU A 52 -10.80 5.95 -14.35
CA LEU A 52 -10.02 6.05 -13.10
C LEU A 52 -8.58 5.53 -13.26
N ARG A 53 -8.28 4.80 -14.34
CA ARG A 53 -6.92 4.33 -14.66
C ARG A 53 -6.04 5.42 -15.24
N LYS A 54 -6.61 6.48 -15.81
CA LYS A 54 -5.88 7.59 -16.45
C LYS A 54 -5.46 8.70 -15.49
N GLY A 55 -5.90 8.68 -14.23
CA GLY A 55 -5.36 9.55 -13.18
C GLY A 55 -5.69 11.04 -13.34
N ASN A 56 -6.61 11.42 -14.24
CA ASN A 56 -7.05 12.80 -14.36
C ASN A 56 -8.06 13.12 -13.24
N PRO A 57 -7.72 13.99 -12.28
CA PRO A 57 -8.68 14.43 -11.28
C PRO A 57 -9.71 15.34 -11.97
N LEU A 58 -10.93 14.86 -12.17
CA LEU A 58 -12.03 15.82 -12.31
C LEU A 58 -12.24 16.43 -10.94
N ASP A 59 -12.19 17.75 -10.92
CA ASP A 59 -12.66 18.58 -9.82
C ASP A 59 -14.20 18.59 -9.82
N THR A 60 -14.80 17.40 -9.74
CA THR A 60 -16.23 17.29 -9.46
C THR A 60 -16.43 17.76 -8.03
N GLY A 61 -17.03 18.95 -7.86
CA GLY A 61 -17.39 19.57 -6.57
C GLY A 61 -18.28 18.72 -5.64
N GLN A 62 -18.49 17.44 -5.94
CA GLN A 62 -19.01 16.43 -5.02
C GLN A 62 -17.88 16.03 -4.06
N PHE A 63 -17.90 16.71 -2.91
CA PHE A 63 -16.90 16.67 -1.85
C PHE A 63 -16.48 15.26 -1.34
N PRO A 64 -17.29 14.17 -1.41
CA PRO A 64 -16.79 12.85 -1.00
C PRO A 64 -16.02 12.10 -2.11
N ILE A 65 -16.47 12.19 -3.37
CA ILE A 65 -15.92 11.38 -4.47
C ILE A 65 -14.54 11.88 -4.89
N GLY A 66 -14.33 13.20 -4.94
CA GLY A 66 -13.02 13.78 -5.27
C GLY A 66 -11.93 13.39 -4.25
N GLN A 67 -12.29 13.15 -2.99
CA GLN A 67 -11.35 12.66 -1.98
C GLN A 67 -11.00 11.19 -2.19
N LEU A 68 -11.98 10.35 -2.54
CA LEU A 68 -11.73 8.94 -2.89
C LEU A 68 -10.84 8.82 -4.13
N HIS A 69 -11.04 9.68 -5.14
CA HIS A 69 -10.20 9.72 -6.33
C HIS A 69 -8.74 10.09 -6.01
N ARG A 70 -8.52 11.16 -5.24
CA ARG A 70 -7.16 11.55 -4.79
C ARG A 70 -6.47 10.44 -4.00
N MET A 71 -7.23 9.70 -3.20
CA MET A 71 -6.72 8.58 -2.42
C MET A 71 -6.34 7.39 -3.31
N LEU A 72 -7.12 7.06 -4.34
CA LEU A 72 -6.76 6.04 -5.34
C LEU A 72 -5.43 6.37 -6.04
N ILE A 73 -5.20 7.66 -6.36
CA ILE A 73 -3.94 8.12 -6.95
C ILE A 73 -2.78 7.91 -5.96
N GLN A 74 -2.96 8.26 -4.69
CA GLN A 74 -1.93 8.05 -3.65
C GLN A 74 -1.62 6.57 -3.43
N MET A 75 -2.66 5.73 -3.34
CA MET A 75 -2.55 4.28 -3.22
C MET A 75 -1.73 3.69 -4.37
N ARG A 76 -2.03 4.08 -5.61
CA ARG A 76 -1.28 3.61 -6.79
C ARG A 76 0.18 4.04 -6.76
N ARG A 77 0.47 5.31 -6.43
CA ARG A 77 1.84 5.83 -6.34
C ARG A 77 2.68 5.08 -5.31
N GLU A 78 2.10 4.75 -4.15
CA GLU A 78 2.83 4.01 -3.11
C GLU A 78 3.27 2.62 -3.58
N VAL A 79 2.42 1.91 -4.34
CA VAL A 79 2.76 0.62 -4.94
C VAL A 79 3.84 0.77 -6.02
N GLU A 80 3.74 1.80 -6.86
CA GLU A 80 4.75 2.10 -7.89
C GLU A 80 6.11 2.42 -7.25
N MET A 81 6.13 3.21 -6.17
CA MET A 81 7.35 3.50 -5.40
C MET A 81 7.93 2.25 -4.76
N LEU A 82 7.11 1.39 -4.12
CA LEU A 82 7.56 0.13 -3.55
C LEU A 82 8.19 -0.78 -4.62
N ALA A 83 7.60 -0.87 -5.81
CA ALA A 83 8.14 -1.68 -6.91
C ALA A 83 9.49 -1.15 -7.40
N GLN A 84 9.65 0.18 -7.48
CA GLN A 84 10.93 0.81 -7.78
C GLN A 84 11.96 0.54 -6.67
N ASP A 85 11.56 0.70 -5.43
CA ASP A 85 12.42 0.58 -4.25
C ASP A 85 12.90 -0.85 -3.99
N MET A 86 12.10 -1.84 -4.38
CA MET A 86 12.45 -3.26 -4.35
C MET A 86 13.23 -3.73 -5.59
N GLY A 87 13.58 -2.81 -6.50
CA GLY A 87 14.48 -3.07 -7.62
C GLY A 87 13.82 -3.72 -8.84
N GLN A 88 12.50 -3.68 -8.98
CA GLN A 88 11.84 -4.08 -10.23
C GLN A 88 11.93 -3.00 -11.33
N GLY A 89 12.50 -1.83 -11.03
CA GLY A 89 12.83 -0.79 -12.00
C GLY A 89 14.10 -1.10 -12.78
N ARG A 90 14.07 -0.91 -14.12
CA ARG A 90 15.25 -1.10 -14.99
C ARG A 90 16.40 -0.19 -14.53
N GLY A 91 17.41 -0.76 -13.87
CA GLY A 91 18.73 -0.13 -13.73
C GLY A 91 19.28 0.12 -12.31
N PHE A 92 18.82 -0.55 -11.25
CA PHE A 92 19.31 -0.25 -9.89
C PHE A 92 20.17 -1.32 -9.23
N THR A 93 21.22 -0.85 -8.56
CA THR A 93 22.18 -1.55 -7.72
C THR A 93 21.47 -2.38 -6.66
N LYS A 94 21.81 -3.67 -6.56
CA LYS A 94 21.20 -4.62 -5.62
C LYS A 94 21.33 -4.08 -4.19
N LEU A 95 20.20 -3.73 -3.57
CA LEU A 95 20.18 -3.30 -2.16
C LEU A 95 20.60 -4.47 -1.27
N SER A 96 21.24 -4.17 -0.13
CA SER A 96 21.47 -5.20 0.88
C SER A 96 20.15 -5.69 1.44
N VAL A 97 20.06 -6.98 1.77
CA VAL A 97 18.85 -7.65 2.31
C VAL A 97 18.22 -6.83 3.44
N ARG A 98 19.06 -6.33 4.35
CA ARG A 98 18.63 -5.47 5.46
C ARG A 98 17.98 -4.17 5.03
N LYS A 99 18.52 -3.49 4.01
CA LYS A 99 17.94 -2.25 3.46
C LYS A 99 16.60 -2.55 2.77
N SER A 100 16.50 -3.67 2.05
CA SER A 100 15.24 -4.11 1.43
C SER A 100 14.17 -4.40 2.48
N HIS A 101 14.50 -5.12 3.56
CA HIS A 101 13.54 -5.39 4.63
C HIS A 101 13.07 -4.12 5.35
N LYS A 102 13.98 -3.16 5.60
CA LYS A 102 13.60 -1.88 6.20
C LYS A 102 12.65 -1.09 5.31
N LYS A 103 12.94 -1.01 4.00
CA LYS A 103 12.03 -0.37 3.03
C LYS A 103 10.68 -1.07 2.98
N LEU A 104 10.67 -2.40 2.92
CA LEU A 104 9.44 -3.18 2.91
C LEU A 104 8.58 -2.91 4.14
N ALA A 105 9.18 -2.87 5.34
CA ALA A 105 8.48 -2.52 6.57
C ALA A 105 7.91 -1.08 6.53
N THR A 106 8.68 -0.12 6.03
CA THR A 106 8.20 1.27 5.85
C THR A 106 7.01 1.34 4.91
N HIS A 107 7.08 0.72 3.73
CA HIS A 107 5.96 0.70 2.79
C HIS A 107 4.76 -0.05 3.35
N THR A 108 4.96 -1.12 4.12
CA THR A 108 3.88 -1.85 4.81
C THR A 108 3.11 -0.92 5.75
N LEU A 109 3.81 -0.07 6.53
CA LEU A 109 3.18 0.93 7.38
C LEU A 109 2.38 1.96 6.58
N PHE A 110 2.92 2.43 5.44
CA PHE A 110 2.22 3.36 4.56
C PHE A 110 0.97 2.73 3.94
N LEU A 111 1.05 1.50 3.44
CA LEU A 111 -0.09 0.76 2.90
C LEU A 111 -1.20 0.59 3.93
N ASN A 112 -0.86 0.23 5.17
CA ASN A 112 -1.83 0.10 6.25
C ASN A 112 -2.50 1.44 6.57
N ARG A 113 -1.73 2.53 6.62
CA ARG A 113 -2.29 3.88 6.85
C ARG A 113 -3.24 4.30 5.73
N LEU A 114 -2.86 4.07 4.47
CA LEU A 114 -3.71 4.38 3.31
C LEU A 114 -4.98 3.53 3.32
N THR A 115 -4.87 2.25 3.64
CA THR A 115 -6.01 1.32 3.73
C THR A 115 -6.98 1.76 4.82
N TYR A 116 -6.49 2.08 6.02
CA TYR A 116 -7.31 2.57 7.12
C TYR A 116 -8.04 3.87 6.76
N GLN A 117 -7.31 4.82 6.17
CA GLN A 117 -7.87 6.07 5.70
C GLN A 117 -8.92 5.88 4.61
N ALA A 118 -8.76 4.86 3.78
CA ALA A 118 -9.70 4.55 2.72
C ALA A 118 -10.98 3.92 3.24
N GLN A 119 -10.88 3.00 4.19
CA GLN A 119 -12.03 2.41 4.88
C GLN A 119 -12.85 3.47 5.60
N LEU A 120 -12.21 4.35 6.38
CA LEU A 120 -12.93 5.43 7.09
C LEU A 120 -13.73 6.33 6.15
N ARG A 121 -13.14 6.70 5.00
CA ARG A 121 -13.83 7.53 4.02
C ARG A 121 -14.96 6.78 3.33
N LEU A 122 -14.76 5.51 3.01
CA LEU A 122 -15.79 4.69 2.40
C LEU A 122 -16.99 4.49 3.37
N ASP A 123 -16.71 4.29 4.66
CA ASP A 123 -17.74 4.19 5.70
C ASP A 123 -18.53 5.49 5.87
N LEU A 124 -17.84 6.63 5.90
CA LEU A 124 -18.48 7.95 5.98
C LEU A 124 -19.45 8.16 4.81
N VAL A 125 -18.99 7.87 3.59
CA VAL A 125 -19.81 8.05 2.39
C VAL A 125 -20.98 7.07 2.36
N SER A 126 -20.78 5.81 2.77
CA SER A 126 -21.84 4.81 2.83
C SER A 126 -22.94 5.19 3.83
N ARG A 127 -22.57 5.78 4.96
CA ARG A 127 -23.51 6.28 5.97
C ARG A 127 -24.26 7.53 5.55
N SER A 128 -23.63 8.41 4.76
CA SER A 128 -24.28 9.62 4.23
C SER A 128 -25.23 9.35 3.06
N ALA A 129 -25.15 8.17 2.44
CA ALA A 129 -26.01 7.75 1.34
C ALA A 129 -27.25 6.94 1.81
N SER A 130 -27.34 6.63 3.11
CA SER A 130 -28.51 5.99 3.76
C SER A 130 -29.46 7.05 4.31
#